data_AF-S7PHH3-F1
#
_entry.id   AF-S7PHH3-F1
#
_cell.length_a   1.000
_cell.length_b   1.000
_cell.length_c   1.000
_cell.angle_alpha   90.00
_cell.angle_beta   90.00
_cell.angle_gamma   90.00
#
_symmetry.space_group_name_H-M   'P 1'
#
loop_
_entity.id
_entity.type
_entity.pdbx_description
1 polymer ?
#
loop_
_entity_poly.entity_id
_entity_poly.type
_entity_poly.pdbx_seq_one_letter_code
_entity_poly.pdbx_strand_id
1 'polypeptide(L)' 'MSRICKPGTGRAALLTQDKKCFTKALSGMEHVWRKVHTVWVNIGGLHAAVYLLNRTPQTFVHPSGQDKEELLSAKND' A
#
# COMPACT_ATOMS: atom_id res chain seq x y z
N MET A 1 -6.63 1.86 -2.63
CA MET A 1 -6.64 0.61 -3.43
C MET A 1 -6.54 -0.68 -2.61
N SER A 2 -5.78 -0.73 -1.51
CA SER A 2 -5.58 -1.96 -0.70
C SER A 2 -6.85 -2.63 -0.18
N ARG A 3 -7.91 -1.84 0.05
CA ARG A 3 -9.26 -2.29 0.47
C ARG A 3 -10.06 -2.99 -0.63
N ILE A 4 -9.86 -2.60 -1.89
CA ILE A 4 -10.71 -2.99 -3.02
C ILE A 4 -10.04 -4.08 -3.85
N CYS A 5 -8.71 -4.03 -4.00
CA CYS A 5 -7.97 -5.04 -4.74
C CYS A 5 -7.92 -6.38 -4.00
N LYS A 6 -8.24 -7.48 -4.69
CA LYS A 6 -8.21 -8.85 -4.14
C LYS A 6 -6.83 -9.17 -3.52
N PRO A 7 -6.76 -9.58 -2.24
CA PRO A 7 -5.50 -10.01 -1.63
C PRO A 7 -4.81 -11.14 -2.43
N GLY A 8 -3.48 -11.09 -2.48
CA GLY A 8 -2.61 -12.08 -3.13
C GLY A 8 -2.55 -12.06 -4.65
N THR A 9 -3.59 -11.54 -5.33
CA THR A 9 -3.69 -11.58 -6.81
C THR A 9 -3.91 -10.20 -7.44
N GLY A 10 -4.37 -9.22 -6.66
CA GLY A 10 -4.58 -7.85 -7.12
C GLY A 10 -3.29 -7.19 -7.57
N ARG A 11 -3.40 -6.27 -8.53
CA ARG A 11 -2.29 -5.48 -9.06
C ARG A 11 -2.69 -4.02 -9.12
N ALA A 12 -1.70 -3.13 -9.03
CA ALA A 12 -1.89 -1.71 -9.24
C ALA A 12 -0.71 -1.12 -10.02
N ALA A 13 -1.00 -0.15 -10.89
CA ALA A 13 0.01 0.70 -11.53
C ALA A 13 -0.27 2.14 -11.12
N LEU A 14 0.74 2.80 -10.53
CA LEU A 14 0.60 4.16 -10.02
C LEU A 14 1.61 5.07 -10.71
N LEU A 15 1.10 6.07 -11.42
CA LEU A 15 1.88 7.10 -12.07
C LEU A 15 2.03 8.30 -11.14
N THR A 16 3.24 8.80 -10.95
CA THR A 16 3.49 10.02 -10.18
C THR A 16 4.79 10.70 -10.57
N GLN A 17 4.83 12.03 -10.49
CA GLN A 17 6.07 12.81 -10.54
C GLN A 17 6.78 12.83 -9.18
N ASP A 18 6.04 12.72 -8.08
CA ASP A 18 6.52 12.86 -6.69
C ASP A 18 7.09 11.56 -6.12
N LYS A 19 8.17 11.10 -6.74
CA LYS A 19 8.86 9.82 -6.42
C LYS A 19 9.19 9.67 -4.94
N LYS A 20 9.67 10.75 -4.31
CA LYS A 20 10.08 10.75 -2.89
C LYS A 20 8.89 10.57 -1.97
N CYS A 21 7.82 11.34 -2.20
CA CYS A 21 6.58 11.25 -1.43
C CYS A 21 5.96 9.86 -1.57
N PHE A 22 5.89 9.36 -2.81
CA PHE A 22 5.32 8.05 -3.07
C PHE A 22 6.12 6.91 -2.43
N THR A 23 7.46 6.97 -2.47
CA THR A 23 8.31 5.96 -1.82
C THR A 23 8.09 5.94 -0.31
N LYS A 24 7.95 7.11 0.33
CA LYS A 24 7.64 7.21 1.76
C LYS A 24 6.27 6.62 2.09
N ALA A 25 5.24 6.96 1.32
CA ALA A 25 3.90 6.41 1.50
C ALA A 25 3.87 4.89 1.30
N LEU A 26 4.57 4.39 0.27
CA LEU A 26 4.65 2.97 -0.02
C LEU A 26 5.37 2.19 1.08
N SER A 27 6.41 2.77 1.68
CA SER A 27 7.11 2.17 2.83
C SER A 27 6.16 1.91 4.00
N GLY A 28 5.24 2.84 4.30
CA GLY A 28 4.20 2.62 5.32
C GLY A 28 3.13 1.59 4.93
N MET A 29 3.10 1.15 3.67
CA MET A 29 2.11 0.22 3.12
C MET A 29 2.71 -1.09 2.61
N GLU A 30 3.98 -1.39 2.91
CA GLU A 30 4.69 -2.56 2.38
C GLU A 30 4.04 -3.90 2.75
N HIS A 31 3.34 -3.93 3.89
CA HIS A 31 2.59 -5.10 4.37
C HIS A 31 1.39 -5.43 3.47
N VAL A 32 0.84 -4.46 2.73
CA VAL A 32 -0.27 -4.67 1.78
C VAL A 32 0.17 -4.62 0.32
N TRP A 33 1.24 -3.90 0.00
CA TRP A 33 1.70 -3.73 -1.38
C TRP A 33 3.18 -4.01 -1.53
N ARG A 34 3.51 -4.89 -2.48
CA ARG A 34 4.89 -5.15 -2.90
C ARG A 34 5.16 -4.45 -4.21
N LYS A 35 6.19 -3.60 -4.24
CA LYS A 35 6.71 -3.03 -5.49
C LYS A 35 7.36 -4.12 -6.33
N VAL A 36 6.96 -4.23 -7.60
CA VAL A 36 7.51 -5.17 -8.58
C VAL A 36 8.48 -4.46 -9.51
N HIS A 37 8.06 -3.35 -10.10
CA HIS A 37 8.87 -2.58 -11.03
C HIS A 37 8.61 -1.08 -10.86
N THR A 38 9.62 -0.28 -11.18
CA THR A 38 9.46 1.15 -11.46
C THR A 38 9.89 1.44 -12.88
N VAL A 39 9.05 2.10 -13.67
CA VAL A 39 9.36 2.55 -15.03
C VAL A 39 9.41 4.07 -15.02
N TRP A 40 10.47 4.66 -15.56
CA TRP A 40 10.58 6.10 -15.70
C TRP A 40 9.95 6.53 -17.02
N VAL A 41 9.15 7.58 -16.99
CA VAL A 41 8.42 8.06 -18.17
C VAL A 41 8.50 9.57 -18.27
N ASN A 42 8.58 10.08 -19.49
CA ASN A 42 8.40 11.50 -19.76
C ASN A 42 6.93 11.78 -20.03
N ILE A 43 6.36 12.74 -19.31
CA ILE A 43 4.99 13.20 -19.52
C ILE A 43 5.03 14.71 -19.72
N GLY A 44 5.01 15.14 -20.98
CA GLY A 44 4.99 16.58 -21.32
C GLY A 44 6.19 17.36 -20.76
N GLY A 45 7.37 16.73 -20.69
CA GLY A 45 8.57 17.31 -20.09
C GLY A 45 8.76 17.00 -18.60
N LEU A 46 7.78 16.39 -17.94
CA LEU A 46 7.89 15.97 -16.55
C LEU A 46 8.52 14.58 -16.45
N HIS A 47 9.57 14.45 -15.63
CA HIS A 47 10.20 13.17 -15.31
C HIS A 47 9.39 12.41 -14.25
N ALA A 48 8.39 11.67 -14.68
CA ALA A 48 7.52 10.88 -13.82
C ALA A 48 7.98 9.40 -13.70
N ALA A 49 7.28 8.65 -12.86
CA ALA A 49 7.50 7.24 -12.62
C ALA A 49 6.18 6.48 -12.55
N VAL A 50 6.14 5.29 -13.15
CA VAL A 50 5.08 4.32 -12.98
C VAL A 50 5.59 3.23 -12.04
N TYR A 51 4.89 3.02 -10.93
CA TYR A 51 5.17 1.95 -9.97
C TYR A 51 4.18 0.82 -10.17
N LEU A 52 4.68 -0.36 -10.54
CA LEU A 52 3.89 -1.58 -10.61
C LEU A 52 3.93 -2.29 -9.25
N LEU A 53 2.76 -2.56 -8.68
CA LEU A 53 2.59 -3.15 -7.36
C LEU A 53 1.77 -4.45 -7.45
N ASN A 54 2.20 -5.46 -6.70
CA ASN A 54 1.41 -6.66 -6.43
C ASN A 54 0.80 -6.56 -5.04
N ARG A 55 -0.46 -6.95 -4.93
CA ARG A 55 -1.17 -7.04 -3.66
C ARG A 55 -0.66 -8.26 -2.91
N THR A 56 -0.22 -8.05 -1.68
CA THR A 56 0.14 -9.17 -0.80
C THR A 56 -1.11 -9.94 -0.34
N PRO A 57 -0.96 -11.16 0.20
CA PRO A 57 -2.08 -11.89 0.79
C PRO A 57 -2.67 -11.26 2.06
N GLN A 58 -1.94 -10.36 2.75
CA GLN A 58 -2.46 -9.72 3.96
C GLN A 58 -3.69 -8.86 3.63
N THR A 59 -4.77 -9.02 4.42
CA THR A 59 -5.93 -8.15 4.37
C THR A 59 -5.55 -6.72 4.76
N PHE A 60 -6.25 -5.74 4.20
CA PHE A 60 -6.08 -4.37 4.67
C PHE A 60 -6.87 -4.21 5.97
N VAL A 61 -6.16 -4.00 7.07
CA VAL A 61 -6.75 -3.59 8.33
C VAL A 61 -6.68 -2.07 8.39
N HIS A 62 -7.84 -1.41 8.50
CA HIS A 62 -7.83 0.00 8.79
C HIS A 62 -7.23 0.17 10.19
N PRO A 63 -6.26 1.05 10.41
CA PRO A 63 -5.91 1.46 11.76
C PRO A 63 -7.08 2.28 12.31
N SER A 64 -8.15 1.62 12.78
CA SER A 64 -8.97 2.22 13.85
C SER A 64 -7.99 2.46 14.99
N GLY A 65 -7.89 3.73 15.43
CA GLY A 65 -6.86 4.14 16.36
C GLY A 65 -6.84 3.23 17.58
N GLN A 66 -5.68 2.68 17.93
CA GLN A 66 -5.42 2.08 19.24
C GLN A 66 -6.55 1.20 19.80
N ASP A 67 -6.96 0.14 19.11
CA ASP A 67 -7.72 -0.94 19.78
C ASP A 67 -6.72 -1.81 20.58
N LYS A 68 -6.14 -1.22 21.63
CA LYS A 68 -5.33 -1.88 22.66
C LYS A 68 -6.24 -2.79 23.48
N GLU A 69 -5.78 -4.00 23.79
CA GLU A 69 -6.09 -4.76 25.02
C GLU A 69 -7.55 -5.10 25.42
N GLU A 70 -8.59 -4.49 24.86
CA GLU A 70 -9.96 -4.61 25.37
C GLU A 70 -10.63 -5.94 24.99
N LEU A 71 -10.14 -6.62 23.93
CA LEU A 71 -10.53 -7.99 23.59
C LEU A 71 -9.91 -9.05 24.52
N LEU A 72 -8.93 -8.69 25.37
CA LEU A 72 -8.36 -9.58 26.39
C LEU A 72 -9.08 -9.43 27.75
N SER A 73 -9.83 -8.35 27.98
CA SER A 73 -10.66 -8.18 29.18
C SER A 73 -11.95 -9.00 29.13
N ALA A 74 -12.48 -9.31 27.95
CA ALA A 74 -13.71 -10.10 27.78
C ALA A 74 -13.51 -11.63 27.97
N LYS A 75 -12.38 -12.05 28.54
CA LYS A 75 -12.00 -13.45 28.70
C LYS A 75 -11.79 -13.88 30.16
N ASN A 76 -12.07 -13.00 31.12
CA ASN A 76 -11.87 -13.25 32.56
C ASN A 76 -13.16 -13.07 33.40
N ASP A 77 -14.33 -13.35 32.84
CA ASP A 77 -15.57 -13.64 33.58
C ASP A 77 -16.16 -14.97 33.12
#